data_AF-A0A519QUP3-F1
#
_entry.id   AF-A0A519QUP3-F1
#
_cell.length_a   1.000
_cell.length_b   1.000
_cell.length_c   1.000
_cell.angle_alpha   90.00
_cell.angle_beta   90.00
_cell.angle_gamma   90.00
#
_symmetry.space_group_name_H-M   'P 1'
#
loop_
_entity.id
_entity.type
_entity.pdbx_description
1 polymer ?
#
loop_
_entity_poly.entity_id
_entity_poly.type
_entity_poly.pdbx_seq_one_letter_code
_entity_poly.pdbx_strand_id
1 'polypeptide(L)'
;LSPDDLEAAAEKLDEVDLEYVLLDTTEYQRDYPKFSVVKQDPIAGSKVKSGRKIYIKINSDTYRDIIMPDLIEQSFRQAEPTLKALGLELGEKTYKPYLGKDMVLEMRYKGKKIKAGDKVPKASKIDLVLGDGKVGFEEEVDSIPTTIDDQEF
;
A
#
# COMPACT_ATOMS: atom_id res chain seq x y z
N LEU A 1 15.90 23.04 -13.14
CA LEU A 1 14.70 23.82 -12.77
C LEU A 1 14.41 23.46 -11.32
N SER A 2 14.33 24.45 -10.44
CA SER A 2 13.74 24.23 -9.11
C SER A 2 12.34 23.66 -9.32
N PRO A 3 11.81 22.79 -8.45
CA PRO A 3 10.37 22.59 -8.40
C PRO A 3 9.74 23.97 -8.13
N ASP A 4 9.30 24.63 -9.20
CA ASP A 4 8.59 25.89 -9.12
C ASP A 4 7.16 25.55 -8.65
N ASP A 5 6.70 26.32 -7.67
CA ASP A 5 5.30 26.27 -7.25
C ASP A 5 4.41 26.60 -8.45
N LEU A 6 3.27 25.90 -8.56
CA LEU A 6 2.35 26.04 -9.69
C LEU A 6 1.96 27.51 -9.94
N GLU A 7 1.82 28.30 -8.87
CA GLU A 7 1.49 29.72 -8.92
C GLU A 7 2.59 30.54 -9.63
N ALA A 8 3.86 30.33 -9.28
CA ALA A 8 4.98 30.99 -9.94
C ALA A 8 5.15 30.56 -11.40
N ALA A 9 4.80 29.33 -11.73
CA ALA A 9 4.81 28.85 -13.12
C ALA A 9 3.69 29.49 -13.95
N ALA A 10 2.51 29.70 -13.36
CA ALA A 10 1.38 30.35 -14.01
C ALA A 10 1.69 31.84 -14.30
N GLU A 11 2.24 32.58 -13.32
CA GLU A 11 2.62 33.99 -13.51
C GLU A 11 3.60 34.17 -14.69
N LYS A 12 4.64 33.33 -14.77
CA LYS A 12 5.63 33.39 -15.86
C LYS A 12 5.03 33.12 -17.24
N LEU A 13 3.96 32.34 -17.32
CA LEU A 13 3.29 32.00 -18.59
C LEU A 13 2.32 33.12 -19.02
N ASP A 14 1.65 33.75 -18.05
CA ASP A 14 0.81 34.92 -18.27
C ASP A 14 1.65 36.12 -18.76
N GLU A 15 2.86 36.33 -18.21
CA GLU A 15 3.77 37.40 -18.67
C GLU A 15 4.14 37.31 -20.16
N VAL A 16 4.10 36.11 -20.73
CA VAL A 16 4.46 35.83 -22.13
C VAL A 16 3.26 35.46 -23.00
N ASP A 17 2.03 35.70 -22.51
CA ASP A 17 0.76 35.46 -23.20
C ASP A 17 0.62 34.00 -23.73
N LEU A 18 1.08 33.03 -22.91
CA LEU A 18 1.02 31.61 -23.22
C LEU A 18 -0.06 30.90 -22.41
N GLU A 19 -1.00 30.26 -23.11
CA GLU A 19 -1.97 29.36 -22.47
C GLU A 19 -1.32 28.06 -21.98
N TYR A 20 -1.74 27.59 -20.81
CA TYR A 20 -1.34 26.29 -20.28
C TYR A 20 -2.52 25.35 -20.02
N VAL A 21 -2.22 24.06 -20.05
CA VAL A 21 -3.15 22.97 -19.71
C VAL A 21 -2.52 22.14 -18.61
N LEU A 22 -3.21 22.07 -17.47
CA LEU A 22 -2.83 21.16 -16.40
C LEU A 22 -3.21 19.74 -16.75
N LEU A 23 -2.22 18.87 -16.67
CA LEU A 23 -2.36 17.44 -16.73
C LEU A 23 -2.21 16.92 -15.30
N ASP A 24 -3.34 16.58 -14.69
CA ASP A 24 -3.34 15.90 -13.39
C ASP A 24 -2.58 14.58 -13.54
N THR A 25 -1.44 14.46 -12.85
CA THR A 25 -0.74 13.18 -12.80
C THR A 25 -1.28 12.35 -11.65
N THR A 26 -1.43 11.05 -11.87
CA THR A 26 -1.82 10.11 -10.81
C THR A 26 -0.63 9.66 -9.95
N GLU A 27 0.57 10.21 -10.18
CA GLU A 27 1.82 9.70 -9.64
C GLU A 27 2.50 10.75 -8.77
N TYR A 28 2.49 10.50 -7.46
CA TYR A 28 3.27 11.26 -6.51
C TYR A 28 4.75 10.93 -6.61
N GLN A 29 5.58 11.97 -6.72
CA GLN A 29 7.02 11.92 -6.65
C GLN A 29 7.50 12.60 -5.36
N ARG A 30 8.21 11.85 -4.52
CA ARG A 30 8.65 12.30 -3.19
C ARG A 30 9.64 13.47 -3.24
N ASP A 31 10.43 13.56 -4.31
CA ASP A 31 11.47 14.58 -4.47
C ASP A 31 10.92 15.94 -4.91
N TYR A 32 9.61 16.00 -5.19
CA TYR A 32 8.90 17.20 -5.61
C TYR A 32 7.90 17.64 -4.54
N PRO A 33 7.77 18.94 -4.25
CA PRO A 33 6.68 19.46 -3.42
C PRO A 33 5.31 19.08 -3.99
N LYS A 34 4.30 19.06 -3.13
CA LYS A 34 2.91 18.81 -3.54
C LYS A 34 2.47 19.89 -4.52
N PHE A 35 1.75 19.51 -5.58
CA PHE A 35 1.26 20.41 -6.63
C PHE A 35 2.34 21.20 -7.39
N SER A 36 3.63 20.91 -7.16
CA SER A 36 4.72 21.50 -7.94
C SER A 36 4.75 20.98 -9.37
N VAL A 37 5.35 21.76 -10.27
CA VAL A 37 5.55 21.34 -11.65
C VAL A 37 6.64 20.27 -11.72
N VAL A 38 6.26 19.07 -12.13
CA VAL A 38 7.17 17.93 -12.29
C VAL A 38 7.71 17.86 -13.72
N LYS A 39 6.87 18.20 -14.70
CA LYS A 39 7.25 18.17 -16.11
C LYS A 39 6.42 19.18 -16.89
N GLN A 40 7.04 19.78 -17.90
CA GLN A 40 6.33 20.58 -18.90
C GLN A 40 6.68 20.13 -20.31
N ASP A 41 5.77 20.35 -21.24
CA ASP A 41 5.97 20.18 -22.67
C ASP A 41 5.31 21.33 -23.43
N PRO A 42 6.05 22.14 -24.21
CA PRO A 42 7.51 22.09 -24.45
C PRO A 42 8.39 22.40 -23.22
N ILE A 43 9.65 21.95 -23.25
CA ILE A 43 10.61 22.23 -22.16
C ILE A 43 10.90 23.72 -22.05
N ALA A 44 11.27 24.18 -20.86
CA ALA A 44 11.54 25.59 -20.60
C ALA A 44 12.63 26.12 -21.54
N GLY A 45 12.44 27.34 -22.06
CA GLY A 45 13.33 27.96 -23.05
C GLY A 45 13.14 27.47 -24.49
N SER A 46 12.21 26.54 -24.75
CA SER A 46 11.87 26.15 -26.12
C SER A 46 11.22 27.30 -26.88
N LYS A 47 11.61 27.49 -28.15
CA LYS A 47 10.93 28.39 -29.07
C LYS A 47 9.63 27.75 -29.54
N VAL A 48 8.50 28.40 -29.23
CA VAL A 48 7.17 27.97 -29.66
C VAL A 48 6.54 29.03 -30.55
N LYS A 49 5.62 28.61 -31.43
CA LYS A 49 4.79 29.55 -32.17
C LYS A 49 3.73 30.14 -31.24
N SER A 50 3.26 31.34 -31.55
CA SER A 50 2.13 31.96 -30.84
C SER A 50 0.89 31.05 -30.86
N GLY A 51 0.14 31.02 -29.76
CA GLY A 51 -1.03 30.15 -29.57
C GLY A 51 -0.70 28.69 -29.23
N ARG A 52 0.58 28.35 -28.99
CA ARG A 52 0.94 26.99 -28.55
C ARG A 52 0.60 26.80 -27.08
N LYS A 53 -0.29 25.83 -26.80
CA LYS A 53 -0.58 25.38 -25.44
C LYS A 53 0.62 24.70 -24.79
N ILE A 54 0.94 25.10 -23.57
CA ILE A 54 1.97 24.48 -22.73
C ILE A 54 1.31 23.45 -21.81
N TYR A 55 1.73 22.19 -21.91
CA TYR A 55 1.21 21.13 -21.05
C TYR A 55 2.07 21.01 -19.82
N ILE A 56 1.45 21.14 -18.65
CA ILE A 56 2.14 21.10 -17.36
C ILE A 56 1.63 19.89 -16.59
N LYS A 57 2.54 19.05 -16.14
CA LYS A 57 2.29 17.93 -15.24
C LYS A 57 2.67 18.33 -13.82
N ILE A 58 1.70 18.26 -12.92
CA ILE A 58 1.88 18.59 -11.51
C ILE A 58 2.06 17.33 -10.67
N ASN A 59 2.78 17.46 -9.56
CA ASN A 59 2.92 16.40 -8.57
C ASN A 59 1.61 16.23 -7.80
N SER A 60 1.20 14.97 -7.57
CA SER A 60 0.06 14.68 -6.70
C SER A 60 0.35 15.08 -5.24
N ASP A 61 -0.67 15.12 -4.40
CA ASP A 61 -0.54 15.36 -2.96
C ASP A 61 -0.27 14.09 -2.14
N THR A 62 -0.59 12.93 -2.73
CA THR A 62 -0.39 11.59 -2.15
C THR A 62 -0.09 10.54 -3.23
N TYR A 63 0.56 9.45 -2.81
CA TYR A 63 0.71 8.24 -3.60
C TYR A 63 -0.64 7.69 -4.05
N ARG A 64 -0.66 7.07 -5.23
CA ARG A 64 -1.82 6.31 -5.71
C ARG A 64 -2.19 5.21 -4.72
N ASP A 65 -3.50 5.01 -4.55
CA ASP A 65 -4.02 3.90 -3.77
C ASP A 65 -3.75 2.54 -4.43
N ILE A 66 -3.42 1.57 -3.59
CA ILE A 66 -3.33 0.14 -3.86
C ILE A 66 -4.56 -0.52 -3.25
N ILE A 67 -5.17 -1.45 -3.99
CA ILE A 67 -6.24 -2.31 -3.47
C ILE A 67 -5.57 -3.47 -2.74
N MET A 68 -5.90 -3.65 -1.46
CA MET A 68 -5.33 -4.72 -0.65
C MET A 68 -5.77 -6.09 -1.17
N PRO A 69 -4.82 -7.00 -1.46
CA PRO A 69 -5.14 -8.37 -1.80
C PRO A 69 -5.61 -9.12 -0.56
N ASP A 70 -6.23 -10.28 -0.78
CA ASP A 70 -6.54 -11.19 0.31
C ASP A 70 -5.29 -11.97 0.71
N LEU A 71 -4.74 -11.61 1.88
CA LEU A 71 -3.56 -12.24 2.48
C LEU A 71 -3.89 -12.90 3.81
N ILE A 72 -5.15 -12.88 4.24
CA ILE A 72 -5.55 -13.53 5.49
C ILE A 72 -5.41 -15.04 5.31
N GLU A 73 -5.00 -15.74 6.37
CA GLU A 73 -4.69 -17.19 6.39
C GLU A 73 -3.53 -17.64 5.49
N GLN A 74 -2.89 -16.72 4.75
CA GLN A 74 -1.66 -17.03 4.03
C GLN A 74 -0.46 -17.04 4.97
N SER A 75 0.59 -17.77 4.59
CA SER A 75 1.85 -17.71 5.33
C SER A 75 2.53 -16.36 5.14
N PHE A 76 3.25 -15.89 6.16
CA PHE A 76 4.08 -14.68 6.07
C PHE A 76 5.04 -14.71 4.87
N ARG A 77 5.58 -15.89 4.55
CA ARG A 77 6.46 -16.11 3.38
C ARG A 77 5.79 -15.82 2.03
N GLN A 78 4.46 -15.95 1.95
CA GLN A 78 3.67 -15.59 0.75
C GLN A 78 3.21 -14.14 0.80
N ALA A 79 2.82 -13.64 1.99
CA ALA A 79 2.30 -12.30 2.16
C ALA A 79 3.37 -11.21 1.94
N GLU A 80 4.59 -11.38 2.48
CA GLU A 80 5.68 -10.41 2.35
C GLU A 80 6.05 -10.06 0.90
N PRO A 81 6.34 -11.01 0.00
CA PRO A 81 6.66 -10.68 -1.38
C PRO A 81 5.49 -10.03 -2.10
N THR A 82 4.26 -10.39 -1.78
CA THR A 82 3.05 -9.80 -2.36
C THR A 82 2.92 -8.33 -2.00
N LEU A 83 3.10 -7.98 -0.72
CA LEU A 83 3.09 -6.59 -0.26
C LEU A 83 4.19 -5.76 -0.94
N LYS A 84 5.42 -6.30 -1.02
CA LYS A 84 6.55 -5.63 -1.68
C LYS A 84 6.31 -5.42 -3.17
N ALA A 85 5.75 -6.41 -3.87
CA ALA A 85 5.43 -6.31 -5.30
C ALA A 85 4.39 -5.22 -5.59
N LEU A 86 3.47 -4.98 -4.66
CA LEU A 86 2.50 -3.88 -4.74
C LEU A 86 3.08 -2.52 -4.37
N GLY A 87 4.36 -2.46 -3.99
CA GLY A 87 5.04 -1.25 -3.54
C GLY A 87 4.58 -0.78 -2.16
N LEU A 88 4.10 -1.70 -1.32
CA LEU A 88 3.84 -1.47 0.09
C LEU A 88 5.08 -1.84 0.92
N GLU A 89 5.25 -1.16 2.04
CA GLU A 89 6.35 -1.42 2.97
C GLU A 89 5.89 -2.35 4.10
N LEU A 90 6.79 -3.21 4.56
CA LEU A 90 6.51 -4.04 5.72
C LEU A 90 6.68 -3.23 7.00
N GLY A 91 5.64 -3.23 7.84
CA GLY A 91 5.62 -2.58 9.14
C GLY A 91 5.99 -3.54 10.29
N GLU A 92 5.34 -3.35 11.43
CA GLU A 92 5.53 -4.15 12.62
C GLU A 92 4.93 -5.56 12.47
N LYS A 93 5.60 -6.56 13.05
CA LYS A 93 5.06 -7.92 13.17
C LYS A 93 4.72 -8.19 14.62
N THR A 94 3.47 -8.55 14.87
CA THR A 94 2.99 -8.97 16.19
C THR A 94 2.51 -10.40 16.11
N TYR A 95 2.56 -11.13 17.22
CA TYR A 95 2.16 -12.53 17.26
C TYR A 95 1.00 -12.74 18.24
N LYS A 96 0.08 -13.65 17.88
CA LYS A 96 -1.03 -14.09 18.75
C LYS A 96 -1.06 -15.61 18.85
N PRO A 97 -1.57 -16.17 19.97
CA PRO A 97 -1.84 -17.59 20.10
C PRO A 97 -2.67 -18.10 18.93
N TYR A 98 -2.08 -18.97 18.12
CA TYR A 98 -2.76 -19.58 16.97
C TYR A 98 -2.07 -20.89 16.57
N LEU A 99 -2.82 -21.82 15.98
CA LEU A 99 -2.29 -23.13 15.54
C LEU A 99 -1.27 -22.98 14.41
N GLY A 100 -1.57 -22.12 13.42
CA GLY A 100 -0.71 -21.87 12.27
C GLY A 100 0.42 -20.90 12.57
N LYS A 101 1.65 -21.42 12.70
CA LYS A 101 2.84 -20.58 12.84
C LYS A 101 3.06 -19.69 11.61
N ASP A 102 3.37 -18.42 11.85
CA ASP A 102 3.61 -17.39 10.83
C ASP A 102 2.44 -17.16 9.86
N MET A 103 1.24 -17.62 10.21
CA MET A 103 0.03 -17.38 9.42
C MET A 103 -0.47 -15.96 9.64
N VAL A 104 -0.83 -15.24 8.58
CA VAL A 104 -1.36 -13.88 8.67
C VAL A 104 -2.80 -13.92 9.18
N LEU A 105 -3.04 -13.34 10.35
CA LEU A 105 -4.34 -13.26 11.01
C LEU A 105 -5.02 -11.91 10.79
N GLU A 106 -4.23 -10.84 10.78
CA GLU A 106 -4.72 -9.48 10.54
C GLU A 106 -3.66 -8.65 9.82
N MET A 107 -4.13 -7.72 8.99
CA MET A 107 -3.33 -6.63 8.45
C MET A 107 -3.79 -5.32 9.06
N ARG A 108 -2.85 -4.40 9.30
CA ARG A 108 -3.16 -3.07 9.85
C ARG A 108 -2.43 -1.97 9.09
N TYR A 109 -3.12 -0.85 8.94
CA TYR A 109 -2.56 0.39 8.41
C TYR A 109 -2.88 1.53 9.38
N LYS A 110 -1.85 2.24 9.85
CA LYS A 110 -1.98 3.33 10.84
C LYS A 110 -2.79 2.90 12.08
N GLY A 111 -2.53 1.70 12.57
CA GLY A 111 -3.22 1.11 13.74
C GLY A 111 -4.65 0.62 13.49
N LYS A 112 -5.23 0.82 12.30
CA LYS A 112 -6.56 0.33 11.94
C LYS A 112 -6.47 -0.98 11.19
N LYS A 113 -7.36 -1.93 11.50
CA LYS A 113 -7.49 -3.19 10.76
C LYS A 113 -7.96 -2.92 9.33
N ILE A 114 -7.31 -3.55 8.36
CA ILE A 114 -7.64 -3.49 6.94
C ILE A 114 -7.93 -4.90 6.43
N LYS A 115 -8.77 -5.01 5.40
CA LYS A 115 -9.16 -6.26 4.74
C LYS A 115 -8.93 -6.20 3.24
N ALA A 116 -9.09 -7.35 2.58
CA ALA A 116 -9.09 -7.43 1.13
C ALA A 116 -10.11 -6.43 0.53
N GLY A 117 -9.68 -5.73 -0.53
CA GLY A 117 -10.48 -4.71 -1.20
C GLY A 117 -10.34 -3.29 -0.64
N ASP A 118 -9.78 -3.12 0.57
CA ASP A 118 -9.51 -1.79 1.12
C ASP A 118 -8.43 -1.07 0.32
N LYS A 119 -8.52 0.26 0.25
CA LYS A 119 -7.55 1.10 -0.45
C LYS A 119 -6.52 1.66 0.52
N VAL A 120 -5.24 1.49 0.18
CA VAL A 120 -4.12 2.00 0.96
C VAL A 120 -3.13 2.71 0.02
N PRO A 121 -2.66 3.93 0.33
CA PRO A 121 -1.67 4.61 -0.50
C PRO A 121 -0.41 3.75 -0.68
N LYS A 122 0.14 3.72 -1.90
CA LYS A 122 1.44 3.08 -2.16
C LYS A 122 2.52 3.64 -1.22
N ALA A 123 3.55 2.84 -0.96
CA ALA A 123 4.61 3.12 0.02
C ALA A 123 4.12 3.23 1.48
N SER A 124 2.87 2.86 1.77
CA SER A 124 2.39 2.72 3.14
C SER A 124 3.01 1.51 3.83
N LYS A 125 3.27 1.65 5.12
CA LYS A 125 3.66 0.55 6.00
C LYS A 125 2.44 -0.26 6.44
N ILE A 126 2.50 -1.56 6.24
CA ILE A 126 1.46 -2.51 6.65
C ILE A 126 2.00 -3.37 7.80
N ASP A 127 1.37 -3.25 8.96
CA ASP A 127 1.68 -4.09 10.11
C ASP A 127 0.91 -5.41 10.00
N LEU A 128 1.54 -6.51 10.40
CA LEU A 128 0.97 -7.85 10.34
C LEU A 128 0.82 -8.44 11.74
N VAL A 129 -0.35 -9.03 12.00
CA VAL A 129 -0.57 -9.91 13.15
C VAL A 129 -0.47 -11.34 12.65
N LEU A 130 0.47 -12.09 13.21
CA LEU A 130 0.82 -13.45 12.81
C LEU A 130 0.45 -14.47 13.89
N GLY A 131 0.22 -15.72 13.48
CA GLY A 131 0.07 -16.84 14.41
C GLY A 131 1.41 -17.31 14.98
N ASP A 132 1.45 -17.63 16.27
CA ASP A 132 2.68 -18.05 16.96
C ASP A 132 2.94 -19.58 16.92
N GLY A 133 1.95 -20.38 16.52
CA GLY A 133 2.03 -21.83 16.48
C GLY A 133 1.93 -22.52 17.84
N LYS A 134 1.47 -21.82 18.90
CA LYS A 134 1.47 -22.34 20.28
C LYS A 134 0.14 -22.91 20.75
N VAL A 135 -0.91 -22.85 19.94
CA VAL A 135 -2.19 -23.49 20.26
C VAL A 135 -2.10 -24.95 19.82
N GLY A 136 -1.96 -25.86 20.78
CA GLY A 136 -2.07 -27.30 20.55
C GLY A 136 -3.53 -27.76 20.55
N PHE A 137 -3.79 -28.92 19.95
CA PHE A 137 -5.05 -29.64 20.14
C PHE A 137 -5.02 -30.25 21.55
N GLU A 138 -5.96 -29.86 22.42
CA GLU A 138 -6.31 -30.69 23.58
C GLU A 138 -7.14 -31.85 23.02
N GLU A 139 -6.55 -33.04 22.89
CA GLU A 139 -7.33 -34.25 22.69
C GLU A 139 -8.15 -34.47 23.96
N GLU A 140 -9.47 -34.22 23.89
CA GLU A 140 -10.39 -34.87 24.81
C GLU A 140 -10.28 -36.37 24.55
N VAL A 141 -9.48 -37.04 25.36
CA VAL A 141 -9.41 -38.50 25.43
C VAL A 141 -10.76 -38.99 25.96
N ASP A 142 -11.72 -39.20 25.07
CA ASP A 142 -13.00 -39.83 25.38
C ASP A 142 -12.69 -41.27 25.83
N SER A 143 -12.61 -41.43 27.14
CA SER A 143 -12.21 -42.67 27.79
C SER A 143 -13.36 -43.65 27.64
N ILE A 144 -13.32 -44.49 26.61
CA ILE A 144 -14.25 -45.61 26.46
C ILE A 144 -14.02 -46.53 27.67
N PRO A 145 -15.00 -46.75 28.57
CA PRO A 145 -14.82 -47.69 29.67
C PRO A 145 -14.82 -49.11 29.08
N THR A 146 -13.65 -49.75 29.08
CA THR A 146 -13.54 -51.18 28.79
C THR A 146 -14.11 -51.97 29.96
N THR A 147 -15.42 -52.14 29.99
CA THR A 147 -16.04 -53.22 30.79
C THR A 147 -15.95 -54.49 29.96
N ILE A 148 -14.84 -55.22 30.11
CA ILE A 148 -14.82 -56.63 29.74
C ILE A 148 -15.27 -57.37 31.00
N ASP A 149 -16.51 -57.85 30.94
CA ASP A 149 -17.14 -58.71 31.92
C ASP A 149 -16.32 -60.01 32.02
N ASP A 150 -15.63 -60.22 33.14
CA ASP A 150 -15.03 -61.49 33.51
C ASP A 150 -16.16 -62.48 33.82
N GLN A 151 -16.52 -63.36 32.88
CA GLN A 151 -17.25 -64.60 33.19
C GLN A 151 -16.73 -65.82 32.40
N GLU A 152 -16.65 -66.93 33.15
CA GLU A 152 -16.36 -68.33 32.83
C GLU A 152 -14.86 -68.70 32.91
N PHE A 153 -14.39 -69.52 33.87
CA PHE A 153 -14.93 -70.78 34.40
C PHE A 153 -14.76 -70.95 35.92
#